data_AF-A0A9X1RJS1-F1
#
_entry.id   AF-A0A9X1RJS1-F1
#
_cell.length_a   1.000
_cell.length_b   1.000
_cell.length_c   1.000
_cell.angle_alpha   90.00
_cell.angle_beta   90.00
_cell.angle_gamma   90.00
#
_symmetry.space_group_name_H-M   'P 1'
#
loop_
_entity.id
_entity.type
_entity.pdbx_description
1 polymer ?
#
loop_
_entity_poly.entity_id
_entity_poly.type
_entity_poly.pdbx_seq_one_letter_code
_entity_poly.pdbx_strand_id
1 'polypeptide(L)'
;MLGMGSEQPPELPYLGHNGRELCLMLRGIKPLAYFLNFVPREFDVNIPTFDRHLAAGRLIRREFVELPHRRLLYALPDHQWRIDAMLALPNELDAWSEDHERRSCELLGYEGGQIDYWLAHRRSRADAQSASVQVFGRRRQRGSARRTDRRPKSAKA
;
A
#
# COMPACT_ATOMS: atom_id res chain seq x y z
N MET A 1 8.24 35.25 -4.23
CA MET A 1 7.35 34.21 -4.78
C MET A 1 8.13 32.91 -4.76
N LEU A 2 8.06 32.15 -3.66
CA LEU A 2 8.81 30.90 -3.51
C LEU A 2 8.02 29.79 -4.20
N GLY A 3 8.54 29.33 -5.35
CA GLY A 3 8.00 28.18 -6.06
C GLY A 3 8.16 26.93 -5.21
N MET A 4 7.05 26.39 -4.74
CA MET A 4 6.97 25.04 -4.20
C MET A 4 7.23 24.08 -5.35
N GLY A 5 8.50 23.74 -5.58
CA GLY A 5 8.88 22.65 -6.48
C GLY A 5 8.19 21.38 -5.98
N SER A 6 7.16 20.94 -6.68
CA SER A 6 6.66 19.59 -6.53
C SER A 6 7.76 18.67 -7.02
N GLU A 7 8.60 18.15 -6.12
CA GLU A 7 9.48 17.03 -6.42
C GLU A 7 8.59 15.88 -6.86
N GLN A 8 8.41 15.75 -8.18
CA GLN A 8 7.82 14.54 -8.71
C GLN A 8 8.79 13.41 -8.39
N PRO A 9 8.30 12.31 -7.78
CA PRO A 9 9.14 11.15 -7.58
C PRO A 9 9.74 10.73 -8.92
N PRO A 10 11.03 10.36 -8.97
CA PRO A 10 11.67 9.98 -10.22
C PRO A 10 10.86 8.88 -10.91
N GLU A 11 10.49 9.13 -12.16
CA GLU A 11 9.69 8.23 -12.98
C GLU A 11 10.37 6.86 -13.02
N LEU A 12 9.63 5.81 -12.63
CA LEU A 12 10.14 4.45 -12.73
C LEU A 12 10.19 4.06 -14.20
N PRO A 13 11.25 3.37 -14.67
CA PRO A 13 11.33 2.89 -16.05
C PRO A 13 10.35 1.73 -16.33
N TYR A 14 9.43 1.45 -15.40
CA TYR A 14 8.42 0.40 -15.49
C TYR A 14 7.13 0.84 -14.77
N LEU A 15 6.05 0.13 -15.08
CA LEU A 15 4.75 0.40 -14.49
C LEU A 15 4.69 -0.06 -13.02
N GLY A 16 4.72 0.89 -12.09
CA GLY A 16 4.46 0.61 -10.67
C GLY A 16 3.04 0.12 -10.42
N HIS A 17 2.89 -0.79 -9.45
CA HIS A 17 1.61 -1.39 -9.08
C HIS A 17 0.71 -0.50 -8.22
N ASN A 18 1.28 0.50 -7.54
CA ASN A 18 0.60 1.29 -6.51
C ASN A 18 -0.67 1.98 -7.05
N GLY A 19 -1.79 1.75 -6.37
CA GLY A 19 -3.10 2.30 -6.72
C GLY A 19 -3.72 1.71 -7.99
N ARG A 20 -3.08 0.71 -8.58
CA ARG A 20 -3.50 0.03 -9.82
C ARG A 20 -3.70 -1.47 -9.61
N GLU A 21 -3.58 -1.94 -8.38
CA GLU A 21 -3.46 -3.35 -8.03
C GLU A 21 -4.64 -4.14 -8.57
N LEU A 22 -5.88 -3.71 -8.31
CA LEU A 22 -7.07 -4.40 -8.79
C LEU A 22 -7.09 -4.52 -10.32
N CYS A 23 -6.90 -3.41 -11.04
CA CYS A 23 -6.92 -3.40 -12.50
C CYS A 23 -5.83 -4.33 -13.08
N LEU A 24 -4.64 -4.35 -12.48
CA LEU A 24 -3.55 -5.22 -12.93
C LEU A 24 -3.81 -6.69 -12.59
N MET A 25 -4.42 -6.98 -11.44
CA MET A 25 -4.84 -8.34 -11.10
C MET A 25 -5.90 -8.85 -12.08
N LEU A 26 -6.93 -8.05 -12.37
CA LEU A 26 -8.00 -8.44 -13.30
C LEU A 26 -7.51 -8.61 -14.76
N ARG A 27 -6.36 -8.05 -15.10
CA ARG A 27 -5.66 -8.25 -16.39
C ARG A 27 -4.70 -9.43 -16.39
N GLY A 28 -4.54 -10.14 -15.27
CA GLY A 28 -3.59 -11.25 -15.13
C GLY A 28 -2.13 -10.84 -14.99
N ILE A 29 -1.84 -9.53 -14.87
CA ILE A 29 -0.47 -9.00 -14.81
C ILE A 29 0.07 -9.09 -13.39
N LYS A 30 -0.75 -8.73 -12.41
CA LYS A 30 -0.37 -8.75 -10.99
C LYS A 30 -0.98 -9.98 -10.32
N PRO A 31 -0.20 -11.00 -9.94
CA PRO A 31 -0.75 -12.24 -9.36
C PRO A 31 -1.11 -12.10 -7.87
N LEU A 32 -0.50 -11.15 -7.17
CA LEU A 32 -0.68 -10.90 -5.73
C LEU A 32 -0.69 -9.39 -5.42
N ALA A 33 -1.64 -8.95 -4.62
CA ALA A 33 -1.64 -7.66 -3.93
C ALA A 33 -1.43 -7.86 -2.42
N TYR A 34 -0.60 -7.02 -1.83
CA TYR A 34 -0.25 -7.05 -0.41
C TYR A 34 -0.42 -5.64 0.17
N PHE A 35 -1.17 -5.55 1.25
CA PHE A 35 -1.35 -4.33 2.02
C PHE A 35 -1.00 -4.62 3.48
N LEU A 36 -0.11 -3.83 4.06
CA LEU A 36 0.19 -3.83 5.50
C LEU A 36 -0.65 -2.75 6.19
N ASN A 37 -0.85 -2.69 7.49
CA ASN A 37 -1.36 -1.52 8.21
C ASN A 37 -1.09 -1.70 9.71
N PHE A 38 -1.35 -0.66 10.50
CA PHE A 38 -1.30 -0.72 11.95
C PHE A 38 -2.70 -0.80 12.54
N VAL A 39 -2.91 -1.70 13.47
CA VAL A 39 -4.15 -1.72 14.27
C VAL A 39 -4.20 -0.46 15.16
N PRO A 40 -5.34 0.23 15.30
CA PRO A 40 -6.68 -0.11 14.79
C PRO A 40 -7.04 0.55 13.45
N ARG A 41 -6.08 1.02 12.65
CA ARG A 41 -6.39 1.67 11.37
C ARG A 41 -7.02 0.70 10.38
N GLU A 42 -8.07 1.18 9.72
CA GLU A 42 -8.64 0.52 8.55
C GLU A 42 -7.77 0.78 7.32
N PHE A 43 -7.85 -0.11 6.34
CA PHE A 43 -7.21 0.10 5.05
C PHE A 43 -8.02 1.10 4.24
N ASP A 44 -7.37 2.16 3.75
CA ASP A 44 -7.94 3.16 2.83
C ASP A 44 -7.95 2.65 1.36
N VAL A 45 -7.87 1.33 1.18
CA VAL A 45 -8.00 0.72 -0.15
C VAL A 45 -9.49 0.67 -0.49
N ASN A 46 -9.85 0.80 -1.77
CA ASN A 46 -11.24 0.64 -2.24
C ASN A 46 -11.68 -0.84 -2.10
N ILE A 47 -11.78 -1.34 -0.86
CA ILE A 47 -12.25 -2.66 -0.48
C ILE A 47 -13.60 -2.98 -1.17
N PRO A 48 -14.59 -2.05 -1.25
CA PRO A 48 -15.85 -2.33 -1.93
C PRO A 48 -15.70 -2.76 -3.40
N THR A 49 -14.68 -2.27 -4.10
CA THR A 49 -14.42 -2.66 -5.50
C THR A 49 -13.84 -4.07 -5.57
N PHE A 50 -12.96 -4.44 -4.64
CA PHE A 50 -12.44 -5.81 -4.54
C PHE A 50 -13.54 -6.81 -4.15
N ASP A 51 -14.46 -6.44 -3.26
CA ASP A 51 -15.52 -7.31 -2.75
C ASP A 51 -16.40 -7.88 -3.87
N ARG A 52 -16.72 -7.07 -4.89
CA ARG A 52 -17.44 -7.54 -6.08
C ARG A 52 -16.71 -8.69 -6.79
N HIS A 53 -15.39 -8.62 -6.86
CA HIS A 53 -14.57 -9.63 -7.53
C HIS A 53 -14.32 -10.86 -6.63
N LEU A 54 -14.32 -10.68 -5.31
CA LEU A 54 -14.34 -11.79 -4.36
C LEU A 54 -15.65 -12.59 -4.47
N ALA A 55 -16.80 -11.90 -4.45
CA ALA A 55 -18.11 -12.54 -4.58
C ALA A 55 -18.26 -13.31 -5.90
N ALA A 56 -17.63 -12.82 -6.97
CA ALA A 56 -17.59 -13.48 -8.27
C ALA A 56 -16.54 -14.61 -8.38
N GLY A 57 -15.80 -14.93 -7.32
CA GLY A 57 -14.75 -15.96 -7.32
C GLY A 57 -13.52 -15.62 -8.18
N ARG A 58 -13.38 -14.36 -8.61
CA ARG A 58 -12.26 -13.91 -9.47
C ARG A 58 -10.99 -13.62 -8.69
N LEU A 59 -11.11 -13.46 -7.37
CA LEU A 59 -10.02 -13.18 -6.45
C LEU A 59 -10.22 -13.99 -5.17
N ILE A 60 -9.12 -14.27 -4.49
CA ILE A 60 -9.09 -14.84 -3.15
C ILE A 60 -8.52 -13.78 -2.21
N ARG A 61 -9.13 -13.62 -1.02
CA ARG A 61 -8.64 -12.73 0.04
C ARG A 61 -8.18 -13.53 1.24
N ARG A 62 -7.07 -13.13 1.84
CA ARG A 62 -6.73 -13.52 3.21
C ARG A 62 -6.28 -12.32 4.03
N GLU A 63 -6.64 -12.34 5.30
CA GLU A 63 -6.34 -11.29 6.26
C GLU A 63 -5.68 -11.88 7.49
N PHE A 64 -4.60 -11.25 7.95
CA PHE A 64 -3.83 -11.67 9.12
C PHE A 64 -3.65 -10.49 10.05
N VAL A 65 -3.96 -10.67 11.32
CA VAL A 65 -3.79 -9.64 12.36
C VAL A 65 -2.78 -10.16 13.38
N GLU A 66 -1.62 -9.52 13.43
CA GLU A 66 -0.54 -9.81 14.38
C GLU A 66 -0.10 -8.48 14.97
N LEU A 67 -0.56 -8.16 16.19
CA LEU A 67 -0.36 -6.83 16.77
C LEU A 67 1.13 -6.44 16.81
N PRO A 68 1.48 -5.20 16.40
CA PRO A 68 0.57 -4.09 16.08
C PRO A 68 0.11 -4.04 14.60
N HIS A 69 0.43 -5.05 13.80
CA HIS A 69 0.23 -5.06 12.36
C HIS A 69 -1.03 -5.81 11.90
N ARG A 70 -1.54 -5.40 10.76
CA ARG A 70 -2.61 -6.08 10.00
C ARG A 70 -2.16 -6.21 8.56
N ARG A 71 -2.26 -7.40 7.98
CA ARG A 71 -1.88 -7.72 6.61
C ARG A 71 -3.12 -8.17 5.85
N LEU A 72 -3.32 -7.62 4.66
CA LEU A 72 -4.42 -7.95 3.77
C LEU A 72 -3.85 -8.32 2.41
N LEU A 73 -4.14 -9.53 1.97
CA LEU A 73 -3.63 -10.10 0.72
C LEU A 73 -4.78 -10.47 -0.20
N TYR A 74 -4.59 -10.19 -1.49
CA TYR A 74 -5.45 -10.66 -2.56
C TYR A 74 -4.62 -11.41 -3.58
N ALA A 75 -5.08 -12.57 -4.03
CA ALA A 75 -4.46 -13.31 -5.13
C ALA A 75 -5.50 -13.69 -6.17
N LEU A 76 -5.03 -13.92 -7.40
CA LEU A 76 -5.81 -14.68 -8.38
C LEU A 76 -5.98 -16.13 -7.92
N PRO A 77 -7.07 -16.83 -8.30
CA PRO A 77 -7.35 -18.19 -7.84
C PRO A 77 -6.18 -19.17 -8.02
N ASP A 78 -5.56 -19.20 -9.20
CA ASP A 78 -4.43 -20.08 -9.53
C ASP A 78 -3.10 -19.64 -8.89
N HIS A 79 -3.10 -18.49 -8.21
CA HIS A 79 -1.94 -17.89 -7.58
C HIS A 79 -2.08 -17.83 -6.05
N GLN A 80 -3.02 -18.56 -5.46
CA GLN A 80 -3.23 -18.60 -4.01
C GLN A 80 -1.96 -18.94 -3.23
N TRP A 81 -1.10 -19.82 -3.76
CA TRP A 81 0.17 -20.22 -3.15
C TRP A 81 1.10 -19.03 -2.85
N ARG A 82 0.96 -17.92 -3.59
CA ARG A 82 1.75 -16.71 -3.36
C ARG A 82 1.39 -16.02 -2.05
N ILE A 83 0.16 -16.20 -1.56
CA ILE A 83 -0.25 -15.71 -0.24
C ILE A 83 0.55 -16.45 0.84
N ASP A 84 0.56 -17.79 0.77
CA ASP A 84 1.31 -18.63 1.71
C ASP A 84 2.80 -18.29 1.69
N ALA A 85 3.39 -18.17 0.50
CA ALA A 85 4.79 -17.80 0.34
C ALA A 85 5.11 -16.39 0.87
N MET A 86 4.20 -15.41 0.71
CA MET A 86 4.40 -14.04 1.22
C MET A 86 4.36 -14.01 2.76
N LEU A 87 3.49 -14.81 3.37
CA LEU A 87 3.36 -14.88 4.83
C LEU A 87 4.48 -15.66 5.49
N ALA A 88 5.10 -16.60 4.76
CA ALA A 88 6.27 -17.33 5.22
C ALA A 88 7.55 -16.49 5.23
N LEU A 89 7.54 -15.30 4.60
CA LEU A 89 8.66 -14.36 4.72
C LEU A 89 8.75 -13.86 6.17
N PRO A 90 9.96 -13.79 6.75
CA PRO A 90 10.14 -13.28 8.10
C PRO A 90 9.52 -11.90 8.26
N ASN A 91 8.75 -11.72 9.34
CA ASN A 91 8.07 -10.46 9.66
C ASN A 91 8.99 -9.47 10.41
N GLU A 92 10.26 -9.84 10.64
CA GLU A 92 11.16 -9.09 11.51
C GLU A 92 11.80 -7.90 10.80
N LEU A 93 11.59 -6.73 11.39
CA LEU A 93 12.14 -5.44 10.97
C LEU A 93 13.68 -5.40 11.07
N ASP A 94 14.32 -6.31 11.82
CA ASP A 94 15.76 -6.29 12.09
C ASP A 94 16.59 -7.13 11.10
N ALA A 95 15.96 -7.95 10.24
CA ALA A 95 16.67 -8.85 9.31
C ALA A 95 16.09 -8.90 7.88
N TRP A 96 15.40 -7.84 7.44
CA TRP A 96 14.93 -7.76 6.05
C TRP A 96 16.11 -7.58 5.09
N SER A 97 16.44 -8.64 4.35
CA SER A 97 17.61 -8.69 3.45
C SER A 97 17.21 -8.28 2.03
N GLU A 98 18.21 -8.10 1.16
CA GLU A 98 17.96 -7.94 -0.28
C GLU A 98 17.26 -9.17 -0.89
N ASP A 99 17.52 -10.37 -0.36
CA ASP A 99 16.85 -11.61 -0.80
C ASP A 99 15.37 -11.64 -0.38
N HIS A 100 15.06 -11.19 0.84
CA HIS A 100 13.68 -11.03 1.30
C HIS A 100 12.92 -10.04 0.40
N GLU A 101 13.55 -8.90 0.07
CA GLU A 101 12.97 -7.91 -0.85
C GLU A 101 12.74 -8.50 -2.25
N ARG A 102 13.77 -9.12 -2.84
CA ARG A 102 13.69 -9.76 -4.16
C ARG A 102 12.55 -10.77 -4.19
N ARG A 103 12.48 -11.65 -3.18
CA ARG A 103 11.44 -12.66 -3.08
C ARG A 103 10.05 -12.03 -2.96
N SER A 104 9.91 -10.98 -2.16
CA SER A 104 8.63 -10.27 -2.04
C SER A 104 8.19 -9.65 -3.39
N CYS A 105 9.12 -9.05 -4.14
CA CYS A 105 8.82 -8.46 -5.43
C CYS A 105 8.43 -9.50 -6.49
N GLU A 106 9.12 -10.64 -6.53
CA GLU A 106 8.75 -11.78 -7.38
C GLU A 106 7.33 -12.25 -7.07
N LEU A 107 7.00 -12.39 -5.78
CA LEU A 107 5.67 -12.82 -5.33
C LEU A 107 4.58 -11.81 -5.75
N LEU A 108 4.90 -10.52 -5.77
CA LEU A 108 4.02 -9.46 -6.25
C LEU A 108 3.89 -9.40 -7.78
N GLY A 109 4.73 -10.13 -8.52
CA GLY A 109 4.71 -10.23 -9.98
C GLY A 109 5.64 -9.27 -10.71
N TYR A 110 6.64 -8.70 -10.03
CA TYR A 110 7.68 -7.92 -10.72
C TYR A 110 8.64 -8.85 -11.47
N GLU A 111 9.14 -8.38 -12.61
CA GLU A 111 10.14 -9.08 -13.43
C GLU A 111 11.57 -8.81 -12.94
N GLY A 112 12.51 -9.71 -13.25
CA GLY A 112 13.90 -9.63 -12.78
C GLY A 112 14.55 -8.27 -13.00
N GLY A 113 14.46 -7.70 -14.21
CA GLY A 113 15.02 -6.38 -14.50
C GLY A 113 14.37 -5.22 -13.73
N GLN A 114 13.07 -5.32 -13.40
CA GLN A 114 12.38 -4.34 -12.55
C GLN A 114 12.86 -4.43 -11.10
N ILE A 115 13.05 -5.66 -10.61
CA ILE A 115 13.57 -5.93 -9.27
C ILE A 115 15.01 -5.44 -9.15
N ASP A 116 15.85 -5.73 -10.13
CA ASP A 116 17.25 -5.30 -10.14
C ASP A 116 17.36 -3.78 -10.15
N TYR A 117 16.54 -3.11 -10.97
CA TYR A 117 16.45 -1.65 -10.94
C TYR A 117 16.02 -1.14 -9.56
N TRP A 118 14.98 -1.72 -8.98
CA TRP A 118 14.49 -1.34 -7.65
C TRP A 118 15.58 -1.48 -6.59
N LEU A 119 16.24 -2.63 -6.51
CA LEU A 119 17.30 -2.91 -5.53
C LEU A 119 18.51 -1.99 -5.70
N ALA A 120 18.90 -1.67 -6.94
CA ALA A 120 20.00 -0.75 -7.20
C ALA A 120 19.69 0.70 -6.78
N HIS A 121 18.43 1.13 -6.88
CA HIS A 121 18.03 2.52 -6.66
C HIS A 121 17.28 2.76 -5.33
N ARG A 122 16.99 1.72 -4.54
CA ARG A 122 16.29 1.88 -3.25
C ARG A 122 17.12 2.60 -2.19
N ARG A 123 18.46 2.50 -2.22
CA ARG A 123 19.34 3.18 -1.25
C ARG A 123 19.34 4.70 -1.45
N SER A 124 19.45 5.18 -2.69
CA SER A 124 19.31 6.61 -2.99
C SER A 124 17.89 7.14 -2.77
N ARG A 125 16.88 6.26 -2.85
CA ARG A 125 15.49 6.59 -2.50
C ARG A 125 15.20 6.49 -1.01
N ALA A 126 15.93 5.72 -0.20
CA ALA A 126 15.71 5.66 1.25
C ALA A 126 16.06 6.99 1.95
N ASP A 127 17.05 7.72 1.42
CA ASP A 127 17.41 9.08 1.87
C ASP A 127 16.40 10.16 1.41
N ALA A 128 15.61 9.90 0.36
CA ALA A 128 14.63 10.84 -0.18
C ALA A 128 13.16 10.45 0.06
N GLN A 129 12.89 9.20 0.40
CA GLN A 129 11.58 8.57 0.49
C GLN A 129 11.63 7.44 1.50
N SER A 130 11.31 7.77 2.75
CA SER A 130 10.73 6.84 3.72
C SER A 130 9.36 6.27 3.24
N ALA A 131 9.14 6.09 1.93
CA ALA A 131 7.84 6.22 1.27
C ALA A 131 7.51 5.20 0.16
N SER A 132 8.03 3.95 0.19
CA SER A 132 7.58 2.94 -0.81
C SER A 132 7.28 1.54 -0.28
N VAL A 133 7.57 1.25 0.99
CA VAL A 133 6.76 0.33 1.81
C VAL A 133 5.99 1.19 2.81
N GLN A 134 5.15 2.08 2.29
CA GLN A 134 4.07 2.66 3.06
C GLN A 134 2.82 1.93 2.62
N VAL A 135 2.46 0.86 3.32
CA VAL A 135 1.50 1.15 4.36
C VAL A 135 2.12 1.58 5.68
N PHE A 136 2.27 2.89 5.80
CA PHE A 136 2.26 3.57 7.08
C PHE A 136 1.33 4.76 6.93
N GLY A 137 0.20 4.69 7.62
CA GLY A 137 -0.67 5.84 7.82
C GLY A 137 0.07 6.96 8.54
N ARG A 138 0.51 7.97 7.80
CA ARG A 138 0.68 9.34 8.31
C ARG A 138 0.13 10.34 7.29
N ARG A 139 -1.20 10.41 7.17
CA ARG A 139 -1.81 11.70 6.83
C ARG A 139 -1.66 12.60 8.05
N ARG A 140 -0.84 13.65 7.90
CA ARG A 140 -0.87 14.82 8.79
C ARG A 140 -2.32 15.31 8.89
N GLN A 141 -2.77 15.57 10.12
CA GLN A 141 -4.01 16.29 10.39
C GLN A 141 -4.03 17.59 9.57
N ARG A 142 -4.97 17.71 8.62
CA ARG A 142 -5.48 19.05 8.27
C ARG A 142 -6.51 19.39 9.34
N GLY A 143 -6.15 20.32 10.23
CA GLY A 143 -7.07 20.87 11.21
C GLY A 143 -8.30 21.44 10.51
N SER A 144 -9.45 20.82 10.75
CA SER A 144 -10.76 21.43 10.49
C SER A 144 -11.13 22.24 11.73
N ALA A 145 -10.73 23.51 11.76
CA ALA A 145 -11.34 24.47 12.65
C ALA A 145 -12.75 24.79 12.11
N ARG A 146 -13.76 24.04 12.58
CA ARG A 146 -15.13 24.57 12.62
C ARG A 146 -15.21 25.52 13.81
N ARG A 147 -15.17 26.82 13.54
CA ARG A 147 -15.74 27.83 14.45
C ARG A 147 -17.04 28.31 13.84
N THR A 148 -18.12 27.66 14.25
CA THR A 148 -19.45 28.27 14.27
C THR A 148 -19.38 29.40 15.29
N ASP A 149 -19.60 30.65 14.87
CA ASP A 149 -19.97 31.69 15.81
C ASP A 149 -21.41 32.12 15.56
N ARG A 150 -22.27 31.66 16.46
CA ARG A 150 -23.67 32.03 16.57
C ARG A 150 -23.74 33.40 17.20
N ARG A 151 -24.24 34.36 16.43
CA ARG A 151 -24.74 35.65 16.89
C ARG A 151 -25.74 35.45 18.06
N PRO A 152 -25.56 36.04 19.24
CA PRO A 152 -26.59 36.02 20.28
C PRO A 152 -27.68 37.04 19.93
N LYS A 153 -28.94 36.58 19.86
CA LYS A 153 -30.12 37.44 20.03
C LYS A 153 -30.45 37.46 21.52
N SER A 154 -30.16 38.56 22.18
CA SER A 154 -30.72 38.87 23.50
C SER A 154 -31.91 39.81 23.34
N ALA A 155 -32.86 39.62 24.25
CA ALA A 155 -34.26 40.02 24.17
C ALA A 155 -34.54 41.47 24.59
N LYS A 156 -35.78 41.87 24.26
CA LYS A 156 -36.58 43.01 24.74
C LYS A 156 -36.25 43.51 26.16
N ALA A 157 -36.26 44.83 26.30
CA ALA A 157 -37.09 45.54 27.28
C ALA A 157 -37.78 46.69 26.52
#